data_AF-A0AA86U6T2-F1
#
_entry.id   AF-A0AA86U6T2-F1
#
_cell.length_a   1.000
_cell.length_b   1.000
_cell.length_c   1.000
_cell.angle_alpha   90.00
_cell.angle_beta   90.00
_cell.angle_gamma   90.00
#
_symmetry.space_group_name_H-M   'P 1'
#
loop_
_entity.id
_entity.type
_entity.pdbx_description
1 polymer ?
#
loop_
_entity_poly.entity_id
_entity_poly.type
_entity_poly.pdbx_seq_one_letter_code
_entity_poly.pdbx_strand_id
1 'polypeptide(L)'
;MCEILVNKQEKDSLMIQWLLQNLAFLSISNADLILTLVLDELQQLIQSNDIKIHKLAVELALSLNYPINNFQIVSQDRIWLNQVEAEMNNYFPKEYKVFNNGAVEINSREELNRYNLLHLVLGDELYKFISSNEIVSDFLNFNAVYMSRFQEEKRERKRKHMEM
;
A
#
# COMPACT_ATOMS: atom_id res chain seq x y z
N MET A 1 -6.97 -5.53 39.79
CA MET A 1 -7.38 -4.27 39.14
C MET A 1 -6.21 -3.77 38.31
N CYS A 2 -5.93 -4.40 37.17
CA CYS A 2 -4.74 -4.13 36.36
C CYS A 2 -5.04 -3.80 34.89
N GLU A 3 -6.30 -3.58 34.52
CA GLU A 3 -6.66 -3.33 33.13
C GLU A 3 -7.71 -2.21 33.12
N ILE A 4 -7.77 -1.44 32.02
CA ILE A 4 -8.57 -0.21 31.82
C ILE A 4 -7.82 1.10 32.17
N LEU A 5 -6.53 1.15 31.84
CA LEU A 5 -5.91 2.37 31.34
C LEU A 5 -5.22 2.03 30.01
N VAL A 6 -5.98 1.52 29.04
CA VAL A 6 -5.56 1.71 27.64
C VAL A 6 -5.48 3.23 27.48
N ASN A 7 -4.26 3.71 27.34
CA ASN A 7 -3.90 5.12 27.48
C ASN A 7 -4.72 5.91 26.45
N LYS A 8 -5.43 6.97 26.83
CA LYS A 8 -6.30 7.74 25.92
C LYS A 8 -5.58 8.10 24.61
N GLN A 9 -4.30 8.43 24.73
CA GLN A 9 -3.39 8.71 23.62
C GLN A 9 -3.18 7.52 22.66
N GLU A 10 -3.12 6.29 23.18
CA GLU A 10 -2.99 5.07 22.37
C GLU A 10 -4.30 4.79 21.61
N LYS A 11 -5.44 5.02 22.26
CA LYS A 11 -6.75 4.92 21.62
C LYS A 11 -6.93 5.95 20.50
N ASP A 12 -6.49 7.18 20.72
CA ASP A 12 -6.54 8.25 19.73
C ASP A 12 -5.59 7.95 18.55
N SER A 13 -4.39 7.41 18.80
CA SER A 13 -3.47 6.97 17.73
C SER A 13 -4.06 5.83 16.89
N LEU A 14 -4.68 4.82 17.51
CA LEU A 14 -5.34 3.73 16.78
C LEU A 14 -6.50 4.24 15.92
N MET A 15 -7.30 5.17 16.44
CA MET A 15 -8.41 5.77 15.69
C MET A 15 -7.90 6.56 14.47
N ILE A 16 -6.84 7.35 14.63
CA ILE A 16 -6.23 8.10 13.51
C ILE A 16 -5.67 7.14 12.47
N GLN A 17 -4.97 6.09 12.88
CA GLN A 17 -4.46 5.06 11.96
C GLN A 17 -5.60 4.43 11.16
N TRP A 18 -6.69 4.05 11.83
CA TRP A 18 -7.87 3.49 11.18
C TRP A 18 -8.50 4.48 10.19
N LEU A 19 -8.65 5.75 10.57
CA LEU A 19 -9.20 6.79 9.68
C LEU A 19 -8.34 6.98 8.42
N LEU A 20 -7.02 7.11 8.57
CA LEU A 20 -6.10 7.30 7.45
C LEU A 20 -6.15 6.11 6.47
N GLN A 21 -6.19 4.88 6.98
CA GLN A 21 -6.32 3.67 6.15
C GLN A 21 -7.64 3.66 5.36
N ASN A 22 -8.76 4.01 6.01
CA ASN A 22 -10.06 4.05 5.34
C ASN A 22 -10.13 5.19 4.30
N LEU A 23 -9.55 6.34 4.60
CA LEU A 23 -9.48 7.45 3.64
C LEU A 23 -8.61 7.11 2.42
N ALA A 24 -7.50 6.38 2.61
CA ALA A 24 -6.66 5.94 1.49
C ALA A 24 -7.39 4.93 0.60
N PHE A 25 -8.30 4.14 1.17
CA PHE A 25 -9.19 3.31 0.36
C PHE A 25 -10.27 4.15 -0.35
N LEU A 26 -10.94 5.05 0.36
CA LEU A 26 -12.00 5.88 -0.24
C LEU A 26 -11.47 6.84 -1.32
N SER A 27 -10.18 7.19 -1.28
CA SER A 27 -9.54 8.04 -2.28
C SER A 27 -9.50 7.42 -3.68
N ILE A 28 -9.64 6.09 -3.80
CA ILE A 28 -9.78 5.39 -5.07
C ILE A 28 -10.91 6.00 -5.93
N SER A 29 -11.98 6.49 -5.30
CA SER A 29 -13.12 7.07 -6.01
C SER A 29 -13.48 8.49 -5.59
N ASN A 30 -12.88 9.02 -4.53
CA ASN A 30 -13.30 10.29 -3.91
C ASN A 30 -12.11 11.21 -3.56
N ALA A 31 -11.00 11.12 -4.29
CA ALA A 31 -9.77 11.84 -3.96
C ALA A 31 -9.99 13.35 -3.70
N ASP A 32 -10.64 14.06 -4.62
CA ASP A 32 -10.83 15.52 -4.50
C ASP A 32 -11.66 15.92 -3.27
N LEU A 33 -12.73 15.16 -3.00
CA LEU A 33 -13.60 15.40 -1.85
C LEU A 33 -12.85 15.15 -0.54
N ILE A 34 -12.13 14.03 -0.45
CA ILE A 34 -11.34 13.70 0.74
C ILE A 34 -10.27 14.76 0.96
N LEU A 35 -9.52 15.13 -0.08
CA LEU A 35 -8.48 16.15 0.03
C LEU A 35 -9.05 17.46 0.58
N THR A 36 -10.21 17.90 0.09
CA THR A 36 -10.88 19.10 0.60
C THR A 36 -11.26 18.99 2.08
N LEU A 37 -11.68 17.80 2.53
CA LEU A 37 -12.12 17.57 3.90
C LEU A 37 -10.98 17.44 4.92
N VAL A 38 -9.79 17.00 4.49
CA VAL A 38 -8.69 16.65 5.41
C VAL A 38 -7.40 17.42 5.17
N LEU A 39 -7.37 18.40 4.27
CA LEU A 39 -6.13 19.06 3.83
C LEU A 39 -5.28 19.57 5.01
N ASP A 40 -5.88 20.31 5.93
CA ASP A 40 -5.15 20.96 7.02
C ASP A 40 -4.63 19.93 8.03
N GLU A 41 -5.47 18.96 8.41
CA GLU A 41 -5.08 17.84 9.28
C GLU A 41 -4.02 16.96 8.63
N LEU A 42 -4.13 16.68 7.32
CA LEU A 42 -3.19 15.85 6.58
C LEU A 42 -1.78 16.44 6.62
N GLN A 43 -1.64 17.75 6.42
CA GLN A 43 -0.33 18.44 6.51
C GLN A 43 0.31 18.28 7.89
N GLN A 44 -0.49 18.37 8.97
CA GLN A 44 -0.01 18.17 10.33
C GLN A 44 0.40 16.71 10.58
N LEU A 45 -0.39 15.75 10.07
CA LEU A 45 -0.15 14.32 10.26
C LEU A 45 1.07 13.84 9.48
N ILE A 46 1.37 14.41 8.31
CA ILE A 46 2.63 14.18 7.58
C ILE A 46 3.83 14.62 8.43
N GLN A 47 3.69 15.57 9.35
CA GLN A 47 4.77 16.01 10.24
C GLN A 47 4.73 15.33 11.63
N SER A 48 3.90 14.30 11.80
CA SER A 48 3.76 13.60 13.07
C SER A 48 5.06 12.90 13.50
N ASN A 49 5.35 12.96 14.80
CA ASN A 49 6.44 12.20 15.42
C ASN A 49 6.10 10.71 15.58
N ASP A 50 4.83 10.32 15.48
CA ASP A 50 4.41 8.92 15.44
C ASP A 50 4.66 8.38 14.03
N ILE A 51 5.69 7.54 13.90
CA ILE A 51 6.15 6.96 12.62
C ILE A 51 5.00 6.24 11.89
N LYS A 52 4.07 5.58 12.61
CA LYS A 52 2.97 4.86 11.97
C LYS A 52 1.97 5.83 11.34
N ILE A 53 1.59 6.87 12.09
CA ILE A 53 0.70 7.93 11.60
C ILE A 53 1.35 8.68 10.45
N HIS A 54 2.63 9.04 10.58
CA HIS A 54 3.41 9.69 9.53
C HIS A 54 3.34 8.90 8.21
N LYS A 55 3.65 7.60 8.27
CA LYS A 55 3.60 6.73 7.09
C LYS A 55 2.23 6.69 6.43
N LEU A 56 1.17 6.48 7.23
CA LEU A 56 -0.20 6.42 6.72
C LEU A 56 -0.66 7.77 6.15
N ALA A 57 -0.23 8.89 6.73
CA ALA A 57 -0.53 10.21 6.22
C ALA A 57 0.17 10.47 4.88
N VAL A 58 1.43 10.05 4.74
CA VAL A 58 2.17 10.10 3.47
C VAL A 58 1.50 9.24 2.40
N GLU A 59 1.11 8.01 2.74
CA GLU A 59 0.40 7.11 1.82
C GLU A 59 -0.95 7.67 1.39
N LEU A 60 -1.72 8.27 2.31
CA LEU A 60 -2.95 8.98 1.97
C LEU A 60 -2.67 10.16 1.04
N ALA A 61 -1.68 10.99 1.34
CA ALA A 61 -1.31 12.12 0.50
C ALA A 61 -0.95 11.70 -0.93
N LEU A 62 -0.16 10.65 -1.09
CA LEU A 62 0.16 10.06 -2.39
C LEU A 62 -1.10 9.52 -3.10
N SER A 63 -2.01 8.88 -2.34
CA SER A 63 -3.29 8.40 -2.88
C SER A 63 -4.25 9.51 -3.31
N LEU A 64 -4.06 10.72 -2.78
CA LEU A 64 -4.80 11.94 -3.14
C LEU A 64 -4.08 12.76 -4.22
N ASN A 65 -2.93 12.30 -4.73
CA ASN A 65 -2.03 13.08 -5.59
C ASN A 65 -1.65 14.45 -5.00
N TYR A 66 -1.60 14.54 -3.66
CA TYR A 66 -1.22 15.77 -2.98
C TYR A 66 0.31 15.95 -3.01
N PRO A 67 0.83 17.13 -3.40
CA PRO A 67 2.27 17.36 -3.48
C PRO A 67 2.92 17.38 -2.09
N ILE A 68 3.75 16.38 -1.80
CA ILE A 68 4.45 16.24 -0.52
C ILE A 68 5.94 16.60 -0.54
N ASN A 69 6.44 17.19 -1.64
CA ASN A 69 7.86 17.50 -1.84
C ASN A 69 8.43 18.51 -0.83
N ASN A 70 7.57 19.26 -0.15
CA ASN A 70 7.97 20.26 0.85
C ASN A 70 8.03 19.67 2.27
N PHE A 71 7.71 18.39 2.45
CA PHE A 71 7.72 17.73 3.76
C PHE A 71 8.95 16.86 3.91
N GLN A 72 9.41 16.74 5.16
CA GLN A 72 10.46 15.79 5.50
C GLN A 72 9.85 14.40 5.67
N ILE A 73 10.19 13.47 4.79
CA ILE A 73 9.74 12.08 4.84
C ILE A 73 10.77 11.24 5.60
N VAL A 74 10.34 10.53 6.65
CA VAL A 74 11.24 9.76 7.52
C VAL A 74 10.73 8.35 7.78
N SER A 75 11.59 7.35 7.61
CA SER A 75 11.30 5.96 7.92
C SER A 75 12.59 5.15 8.02
N GLN A 76 12.61 4.11 8.86
CA GLN A 76 13.70 3.13 8.88
C GLN A 76 13.55 2.07 7.78
N ASP A 77 12.35 1.95 7.21
CA ASP A 77 12.04 1.05 6.11
C ASP A 77 12.49 1.68 4.78
N ARG A 78 13.61 1.16 4.26
CA ARG A 78 14.22 1.62 3.01
C ARG A 78 13.38 1.29 1.78
N ILE A 79 12.64 0.18 1.80
CA ILE A 79 11.80 -0.22 0.66
C ILE A 79 10.67 0.79 0.53
N TRP A 80 10.02 1.11 1.65
CA TRP A 80 8.97 2.13 1.71
C TRP A 80 9.49 3.51 1.29
N LEU A 81 10.66 3.95 1.77
CA LEU A 81 11.23 5.25 1.38
C LEU A 81 11.50 5.33 -0.13
N ASN A 82 12.13 4.31 -0.70
CA ASN A 82 12.41 4.27 -2.13
C ASN A 82 11.12 4.32 -2.97
N GLN A 83 10.06 3.68 -2.48
CA GLN A 83 8.74 3.73 -3.12
C GLN A 83 8.15 5.14 -3.05
N VAL A 84 8.17 5.79 -1.88
CA VAL A 84 7.67 7.17 -1.72
C VAL A 84 8.44 8.13 -2.62
N GLU A 85 9.78 8.05 -2.64
CA GLU A 85 10.61 8.88 -3.51
C GLU A 85 10.29 8.67 -4.99
N ALA A 86 10.07 7.42 -5.42
CA ALA A 86 9.65 7.12 -6.78
C ALA A 86 8.32 7.78 -7.11
N GLU A 87 7.33 7.66 -6.23
CA GLU A 87 5.98 8.18 -6.47
C GLU A 87 5.92 9.71 -6.46
N MET A 88 6.73 10.37 -5.61
CA MET A 88 6.93 11.83 -5.64
C MET A 88 7.51 12.31 -6.98
N ASN A 89 8.21 11.42 -7.70
CA ASN A 89 8.72 11.65 -9.05
C ASN A 89 7.77 11.13 -10.15
N ASN A 90 6.48 10.95 -9.85
CA ASN A 90 5.43 10.47 -10.76
C ASN A 90 5.70 9.07 -11.33
N TYR A 91 6.40 8.22 -10.57
CA TYR A 91 6.70 6.86 -10.96
C TYR A 91 6.29 5.87 -9.87
N PHE A 92 5.48 4.87 -10.20
CA PHE A 92 5.15 3.79 -9.26
C PHE A 92 6.02 2.56 -9.54
N PRO A 93 6.87 2.12 -8.60
CA PRO A 93 7.66 0.90 -8.78
C PRO A 93 6.75 -0.32 -8.88
N LYS A 94 6.89 -1.08 -9.96
CA LYS A 94 6.12 -2.30 -10.19
C LYS A 94 6.41 -3.33 -9.11
N GLU A 95 5.37 -3.81 -8.44
CA GLU A 95 5.42 -4.86 -7.41
C GLU A 95 4.63 -6.10 -7.85
N TYR A 96 5.07 -7.28 -7.40
CA TYR A 96 4.36 -8.54 -7.62
C TYR A 96 4.12 -9.24 -6.29
N LYS A 97 2.86 -9.62 -6.04
CA LYS A 97 2.48 -10.49 -4.94
C LYS A 97 2.24 -11.89 -5.50
N VAL A 98 3.17 -12.79 -5.23
CA VAL A 98 3.20 -14.13 -5.81
C VAL A 98 2.40 -15.11 -4.95
N PHE A 99 1.53 -15.88 -5.61
CA PHE A 99 0.74 -16.95 -5.02
C PHE A 99 1.09 -18.28 -5.70
N ASN A 100 0.61 -19.40 -5.16
CA ASN A 100 0.97 -20.74 -5.63
C ASN A 100 0.70 -20.97 -7.13
N ASN A 101 -0.34 -20.35 -7.67
CA ASN A 101 -0.80 -20.54 -9.04
C ASN A 101 -0.91 -19.25 -9.85
N GLY A 102 -0.27 -18.15 -9.44
CA GLY A 102 -0.36 -16.88 -10.16
C GLY A 102 0.30 -15.73 -9.40
N ALA A 103 0.06 -14.51 -9.87
CA ALA A 103 0.49 -13.31 -9.18
C ALA A 103 -0.52 -12.18 -9.33
N VAL A 104 -0.55 -11.29 -8.35
CA VAL A 104 -1.10 -9.95 -8.48
C VAL A 104 0.02 -9.02 -8.90
N GLU A 105 -0.20 -8.32 -10.00
CA GLU A 105 0.66 -7.26 -10.49
C GLU A 105 0.15 -5.92 -9.96
N ILE A 106 1.00 -5.18 -9.24
CA ILE A 106 0.68 -3.88 -8.66
C ILE A 106 1.54 -2.83 -9.38
N ASN A 107 0.89 -2.00 -10.19
CA ASN A 107 1.51 -0.96 -11.01
C ASN A 107 1.10 0.45 -10.62
N SER A 108 0.21 0.58 -9.65
CA SER A 108 -0.33 1.87 -9.23
C SER A 108 -0.64 1.88 -7.73
N ARG A 109 -0.70 3.10 -7.18
CA ARG A 109 -1.14 3.33 -5.80
C ARG A 109 -2.55 2.81 -5.56
N GLU A 110 -3.43 2.95 -6.54
CA GLU A 110 -4.80 2.44 -6.47
C GLU A 110 -4.82 0.91 -6.29
N GLU A 111 -4.08 0.18 -7.13
CA GLU A 111 -3.97 -1.28 -7.02
C GLU A 111 -3.34 -1.72 -5.70
N LEU A 112 -2.34 -0.97 -5.21
CA LEU A 112 -1.74 -1.21 -3.90
C LEU A 112 -2.76 -1.02 -2.78
N ASN A 113 -3.58 0.03 -2.82
CA ASN A 113 -4.62 0.30 -1.83
C ASN A 113 -5.70 -0.79 -1.84
N ARG A 114 -6.10 -1.27 -3.03
CA ARG A 114 -7.02 -2.42 -3.18
C ARG A 114 -6.44 -3.69 -2.55
N TYR A 115 -5.17 -3.98 -2.84
CA TYR A 115 -4.47 -5.12 -2.25
C TYR A 115 -4.38 -5.02 -0.73
N ASN A 116 -3.94 -3.88 -0.21
CA ASN A 116 -3.78 -3.65 1.22
C ASN A 116 -5.10 -3.75 1.98
N LEU A 117 -6.21 -3.26 1.40
CA LEU A 117 -7.54 -3.41 2.00
C LEU A 117 -7.91 -4.89 2.14
N LEU A 118 -7.81 -5.66 1.06
CA LEU A 118 -8.17 -7.07 1.10
C LEU A 118 -7.26 -7.86 2.04
N HIS A 119 -5.97 -7.53 2.07
CA HIS A 119 -5.04 -8.13 3.02
C HIS A 119 -5.41 -7.78 4.46
N LEU A 120 -5.84 -6.55 4.75
CA LEU A 120 -6.27 -6.15 6.09
C LEU A 120 -7.52 -6.92 6.55
N VAL A 121 -8.49 -7.12 5.65
CA VAL A 121 -9.78 -7.77 5.98
C VAL A 121 -9.65 -9.29 6.04
N LEU A 122 -8.95 -9.89 5.07
CA LEU A 122 -8.85 -11.34 4.92
C LEU A 122 -7.60 -11.91 5.61
N GLY A 123 -6.62 -11.07 5.95
CA GLY A 123 -5.36 -11.51 6.52
C GLY A 123 -4.67 -12.53 5.63
N ASP A 124 -4.16 -13.59 6.25
CA ASP A 124 -3.51 -14.70 5.55
C ASP A 124 -4.50 -15.44 4.65
N GLU A 125 -5.81 -15.43 4.94
CA GLU A 125 -6.80 -16.17 4.14
C GLU A 125 -6.94 -15.65 2.70
N LEU A 126 -6.41 -14.46 2.39
CA LEU A 126 -6.35 -13.93 1.03
C LEU A 126 -5.74 -14.95 0.05
N TYR A 127 -4.73 -15.73 0.47
CA TYR A 127 -4.13 -16.75 -0.42
C TYR A 127 -5.12 -17.82 -0.86
N LYS A 128 -6.12 -18.16 -0.04
CA LYS A 128 -7.14 -19.15 -0.37
C LYS A 128 -8.14 -18.56 -1.34
N PHE A 129 -8.62 -17.35 -1.05
CA PHE A 129 -9.69 -16.71 -1.82
C PHE A 129 -9.23 -16.22 -3.18
N ILE A 130 -7.99 -15.77 -3.33
CA ILE A 130 -7.56 -15.12 -4.56
C ILE A 130 -7.65 -16.00 -5.81
N SER A 131 -7.54 -17.32 -5.64
CA SER A 131 -7.63 -18.29 -6.73
C SER A 131 -8.99 -18.96 -6.87
N SER A 132 -9.83 -18.91 -5.84
CA SER A 132 -11.10 -19.64 -5.77
C SER A 132 -12.34 -18.73 -5.77
N ASN A 133 -12.15 -17.41 -5.68
CA ASN A 133 -13.22 -16.42 -5.66
C ASN A 133 -13.02 -15.42 -6.79
N GLU A 134 -13.91 -15.46 -7.78
CA GLU A 134 -13.87 -14.61 -8.98
C GLU A 134 -13.88 -13.12 -8.63
N ILE A 135 -14.70 -12.70 -7.66
CA ILE A 135 -14.78 -11.29 -7.24
C ILE A 135 -13.44 -10.80 -6.68
N VAL A 136 -12.80 -11.60 -5.83
CA VAL A 136 -11.48 -11.26 -5.24
C VAL A 136 -10.40 -11.27 -6.31
N SER A 137 -10.42 -12.27 -7.20
CA SER A 137 -9.49 -12.40 -8.32
C SER A 137 -9.57 -11.18 -9.25
N ASP A 138 -10.78 -10.82 -9.68
CA ASP A 138 -11.02 -9.70 -10.59
C ASP A 138 -10.71 -8.36 -9.92
N PHE A 139 -11.08 -8.20 -8.65
CA PHE A 139 -10.80 -6.96 -7.92
C PHE A 139 -9.30 -6.67 -7.79
N LEU A 140 -8.47 -7.72 -7.67
CA LEU A 140 -7.01 -7.63 -7.61
C LEU A 140 -6.31 -7.84 -8.96
N ASN A 141 -7.04 -8.00 -10.06
CA ASN A 141 -6.46 -8.35 -11.36
C ASN A 141 -5.51 -9.57 -11.30
N PHE A 142 -5.88 -10.59 -10.53
CA PHE A 142 -5.06 -11.78 -10.34
C PHE A 142 -4.84 -12.54 -11.66
N ASN A 143 -3.58 -12.84 -11.98
CA ASN A 143 -3.22 -13.53 -13.21
C ASN A 143 -2.63 -14.92 -12.91
N ALA A 144 -3.42 -15.96 -13.15
CA ALA A 144 -3.00 -17.35 -12.95
C ALA A 144 -1.90 -17.81 -13.93
N VAL A 145 -1.76 -17.16 -15.09
CA VAL A 145 -0.79 -17.54 -16.13
C VAL A 145 0.58 -16.91 -15.87
N TYR A 146 0.69 -15.93 -14.97
CA TYR A 146 1.92 -15.18 -14.74
C TYR A 146 3.08 -16.06 -14.22
N MET A 147 2.80 -17.12 -13.47
CA MET A 147 3.83 -18.00 -12.91
C MET A 147 4.67 -18.74 -13.95
N SER A 148 4.10 -19.09 -15.11
CA SER A 148 4.87 -19.71 -16.19
C SER A 148 5.82 -18.69 -16.85
N ARG A 149 5.34 -17.47 -17.13
CA ARG A 149 6.13 -16.39 -17.74
C ARG A 149 7.25 -15.88 -16.83
N PHE A 150 6.98 -15.66 -15.54
CA PHE A 150 8.00 -15.22 -14.59
C PHE A 150 9.11 -16.26 -14.41
N GLN A 151 8.76 -17.56 -14.40
CA GLN A 151 9.75 -18.63 -14.39
C GLN A 151 10.57 -18.67 -15.68
N GLU A 152 9.97 -18.41 -16.84
CA GLU A 152 10.67 -18.30 -18.13
C GLU A 152 11.64 -17.11 -18.15
N GLU A 153 11.20 -15.91 -17.75
CA GLU A 153 12.07 -14.72 -17.68
C GLU A 153 13.24 -14.92 -16.70
N LYS A 154 12.99 -15.56 -15.55
CA LYS A 154 14.04 -15.90 -14.58
C LYS A 154 15.03 -16.91 -15.15
N ARG A 155 14.58 -17.88 -15.95
CA ARG A 155 15.46 -18.84 -16.65
C ARG A 155 16.29 -18.15 -17.74
N GLU A 156 15.71 -17.23 -18.50
CA GLU A 156 16.44 -16.46 -19.52
C GLU A 156 17.53 -15.56 -18.92
N ARG A 157 17.25 -14.85 -17.83
CA ARG A 157 18.26 -14.02 -17.15
C ARG A 157 19.44 -14.86 -16.66
N LYS A 158 19.19 -16.07 -16.17
CA LYS A 158 20.24 -17.03 -15.78
C LYS A 158 21.05 -17.52 -16.98
N ARG A 159 20.41 -17.83 -18.12
CA ARG A 159 21.12 -18.24 -19.35
C ARG A 159 22.04 -17.14 -19.86
N LYS A 160 21.53 -15.91 -20.00
CA LYS A 160 22.32 -14.75 -20.43
C LYS A 160 23.52 -14.47 -19.52
N HIS A 161 23.42 -14.77 -18.22
CA HIS A 161 24.53 -14.63 -17.29
C HIS A 161 25.57 -15.76 -17.41
N MET A 162 25.17 -16.98 -17.80
CA MET A 162 26.10 -18.10 -18.00
C MET A 162 26.81 -18.07 -19.36
N GLU A 163 26.30 -17.29 -20.32
CA GLU A 163 26.87 -17.11 -21.65
C GLU A 163 27.86 -15.93 -21.74
N MET A 164 28.03 -15.16 -20.66
CA MET A 164 29.10 -14.15 -20.48
C MET A 164 30.24 -14.73 -19.64
#